data_AF-A0A1Q3BWL3-F1
#
_entry.id   AF-A0A1Q3BWL3-F1
#
_cell.length_a   1.000
_cell.length_b   1.000
_cell.length_c   1.000
_cell.angle_alpha   90.00
_cell.angle_beta   90.00
_cell.angle_gamma   90.00
#
_symmetry.space_group_name_H-M   'P 1'
#
loop_
_entity.id
_entity.type
_entity.pdbx_description
1 polymer ?
#
loop_
_entity_poly.entity_id
_entity_poly.type
_entity_poly.pdbx_seq_one_letter_code
_entity_poly.pdbx_strand_id
1 'polypeptide(L)'
;MGIEELKGKLQVMKHLEDEYDAAVENKMKEMNNELEQKREDLDRMEDLYHALVVKERESNDELQQAQKELIAGLSEMVGNRTNVGTKRMGEIDQKPFIEMCKQRFLHEEAQMQALTLCSLWQENLKNPEWHPFKIVEIEGTPVEIVNEDDEKLRSLKVEWGNEIYNAVGDK
;
A
#
# COMPACT_ATOMS: atom_id res chain seq x y z
N MET A 1 -37.25 10.45 -0.35
CA MET A 1 -37.19 11.89 -0.64
C MET A 1 -35.90 12.45 -0.04
N GLY A 2 -35.18 13.31 -0.77
CA GLY A 2 -33.95 13.94 -0.25
C GLY A 2 -34.26 15.09 0.74
N ILE A 3 -33.30 15.46 1.60
CA ILE A 3 -33.47 16.59 2.55
C ILE A 3 -33.82 17.88 1.80
N GLU A 4 -33.14 18.19 0.71
CA GLU A 4 -33.40 19.41 -0.07
C GLU A 4 -34.76 19.36 -0.80
N GLU A 5 -35.19 18.16 -1.21
CA GLU A 5 -36.50 17.94 -1.84
C GLU A 5 -37.64 18.13 -0.83
N LEU A 6 -37.49 17.61 0.40
CA LEU A 6 -38.44 17.80 1.50
C LEU A 6 -38.52 19.28 1.91
N LYS A 7 -37.37 19.94 2.02
CA LYS A 7 -37.28 21.37 2.33
C LYS A 7 -37.95 22.24 1.26
N GLY A 8 -37.73 21.93 -0.02
CA GLY A 8 -38.40 22.61 -1.14
C GLY A 8 -39.92 22.41 -1.12
N LYS A 9 -40.41 21.19 -0.87
CA LYS A 9 -41.85 20.89 -0.79
C LYS A 9 -42.52 21.60 0.40
N LEU A 10 -41.88 21.61 1.56
CA LEU A 10 -42.35 22.35 2.74
C LEU A 10 -42.41 23.86 2.48
N GLN A 11 -41.43 24.42 1.77
CA GLN A 11 -41.43 25.83 1.40
C GLN A 11 -42.60 26.17 0.47
N VAL A 12 -42.90 25.32 -0.51
CA VAL A 12 -44.07 25.51 -1.40
C VAL A 12 -45.39 25.43 -0.62
N MET A 13 -45.56 24.43 0.26
CA MET A 13 -46.78 24.28 1.06
C MET A 13 -47.03 25.46 2.01
N LYS A 14 -45.97 26.09 2.52
CA LYS A 14 -46.07 27.28 3.39
C LYS A 14 -46.70 28.50 2.69
N HIS A 15 -46.62 28.59 1.36
CA HIS A 15 -47.15 29.72 0.59
C HIS A 15 -48.59 29.50 0.09
N LEU A 16 -49.16 28.30 0.27
CA LEU A 16 -50.53 27.96 -0.10
C LEU A 16 -51.51 28.28 1.05
N GLU A 17 -51.50 29.54 1.48
CA GLU A 17 -52.16 30.03 2.72
C GLU A 17 -53.70 29.95 2.68
N ASP A 18 -54.30 29.79 1.49
CA ASP A 18 -55.75 29.76 1.27
C ASP A 18 -56.37 28.33 1.31
N GLU A 19 -55.56 27.26 1.40
CA GLU A 19 -56.00 25.85 1.37
C GLU A 19 -55.60 25.05 2.64
N TYR A 20 -55.58 25.69 3.81
CA TYR A 20 -55.33 24.98 5.08
C TYR A 20 -56.57 24.16 5.50
N ASP A 21 -56.65 22.93 4.99
CA ASP A 21 -57.44 21.86 5.62
C ASP A 21 -56.58 21.05 6.61
N ALA A 22 -57.24 20.28 7.48
CA ALA A 22 -56.57 19.47 8.51
C ALA A 22 -55.65 18.37 7.93
N ALA A 23 -55.85 17.95 6.68
CA ALA A 23 -55.00 16.97 6.00
C ALA A 23 -53.69 17.61 5.52
N VAL A 24 -53.71 18.86 5.04
CA VAL A 24 -52.51 19.63 4.66
C VAL A 24 -51.62 19.89 5.88
N GLU A 25 -52.21 20.27 7.02
CA GLU A 25 -51.47 20.49 8.27
C GLU A 25 -50.79 19.20 8.78
N ASN A 26 -51.52 18.08 8.78
CA ASN A 26 -50.94 16.79 9.19
C ASN A 26 -49.79 16.35 8.28
N LYS A 27 -49.92 16.53 6.97
CA LYS A 27 -48.87 16.19 6.00
C LYS A 27 -47.63 17.09 6.14
N MET A 28 -47.83 18.37 6.44
CA MET A 28 -46.74 19.30 6.74
C MET A 28 -45.99 18.89 8.01
N LYS A 29 -46.70 18.47 9.05
CA LYS A 29 -46.11 17.97 10.30
C LYS A 29 -45.32 16.67 10.08
N GLU A 30 -45.86 15.74 9.29
CA GLU A 30 -45.19 14.47 8.95
C GLU A 30 -43.88 14.72 8.19
N MET A 31 -43.89 15.59 7.16
CA MET A 31 -42.67 15.95 6.42
C MET A 31 -41.64 16.70 7.27
N ASN A 32 -42.06 17.54 8.22
CA ASN A 32 -41.14 18.19 9.16
C ASN A 32 -40.44 17.16 10.06
N ASN A 33 -41.19 16.18 10.58
CA ASN A 33 -40.61 15.10 11.39
C ASN A 33 -39.65 14.24 10.57
N GLU A 34 -40.00 13.89 9.33
CA GLU A 34 -39.09 13.13 8.43
C GLU A 34 -37.81 13.92 8.13
N LEU A 35 -37.94 15.24 7.92
CA LEU A 35 -36.80 16.12 7.66
C LEU A 35 -35.88 16.24 8.87
N GLU A 36 -36.44 16.34 10.08
CA GLU A 36 -35.65 16.38 11.32
C GLU A 36 -34.92 15.05 11.56
N GLN A 37 -35.64 13.93 11.43
CA GLN A 37 -35.04 12.61 11.58
C GLN A 37 -33.88 12.38 10.60
N LYS A 38 -34.04 12.80 9.33
CA LYS A 38 -32.98 12.70 8.32
C LYS A 38 -31.77 13.60 8.62
N ARG A 39 -31.98 14.77 9.26
CA ARG A 39 -30.88 15.64 9.71
C ARG A 39 -30.11 14.97 10.84
N GLU A 40 -30.82 14.49 11.86
CA GLU A 40 -30.18 13.75 12.96
C GLU A 40 -29.43 12.51 12.48
N ASP A 41 -29.99 11.76 11.53
CA ASP A 41 -29.33 10.60 10.92
C ASP A 41 -28.06 11.00 10.16
N LEU A 42 -28.09 12.14 9.47
CA LEU A 42 -26.93 12.67 8.76
C LEU A 42 -25.83 13.08 9.74
N ASP A 43 -26.18 13.83 10.79
CA ASP A 43 -25.25 14.27 11.82
C ASP A 43 -24.61 13.05 12.52
N ARG A 44 -25.42 12.03 12.88
CA ARG A 44 -24.92 10.75 13.42
C ARG A 44 -23.96 10.05 12.47
N MET A 45 -24.25 10.08 11.16
CA MET A 45 -23.40 9.46 10.16
C MET A 45 -22.08 10.22 9.99
N GLU A 46 -22.10 11.54 10.05
CA GLU A 46 -20.90 12.38 10.02
C GLU A 46 -20.02 12.14 11.26
N ASP A 47 -20.61 12.06 12.44
CA ASP A 47 -19.91 11.75 13.69
C ASP A 47 -19.24 10.36 13.63
N LEU A 48 -19.98 9.35 13.15
CA LEU A 48 -19.44 7.99 12.97
C LEU A 48 -18.32 7.97 11.94
N TYR A 49 -18.48 8.66 10.81
CA TYR A 49 -17.43 8.77 9.80
C TYR A 49 -16.17 9.40 10.38
N HIS A 50 -16.31 10.49 11.14
CA HIS A 50 -15.16 11.16 11.76
C HIS A 50 -14.46 10.25 12.78
N ALA A 51 -15.22 9.55 13.62
CA ALA A 51 -14.68 8.60 14.59
C ALA A 51 -13.92 7.44 13.91
N LEU A 52 -14.44 6.92 12.79
CA LEU A 52 -13.76 5.88 12.01
C LEU A 52 -12.47 6.38 11.39
N VAL A 53 -12.46 7.60 10.84
CA VAL A 53 -11.24 8.21 10.28
C VAL A 53 -10.16 8.38 11.35
N VAL A 54 -10.54 8.82 12.55
CA VAL A 54 -9.59 8.94 13.68
C VAL A 54 -9.03 7.56 14.05
N LYS A 55 -9.90 6.55 14.20
CA LYS A 55 -9.49 5.20 14.57
C LYS A 55 -8.59 4.53 13.53
N GLU A 56 -8.87 4.73 12.25
CA GLU A 56 -8.05 4.22 11.16
C GLU A 56 -6.64 4.82 11.19
N ARG A 57 -6.54 6.14 11.37
CA ARG A 57 -5.25 6.83 11.51
C ARG A 57 -4.46 6.34 12.73
N GLU A 58 -5.11 6.27 13.89
CA GLU A 58 -4.48 5.75 15.11
C GLU A 58 -3.95 4.32 14.90
N SER A 59 -4.77 3.43 14.35
CA SER A 59 -4.36 2.05 14.10
C SER A 59 -3.23 1.94 13.08
N ASN A 60 -3.24 2.77 12.03
CA ASN A 60 -2.19 2.79 11.03
C ASN A 60 -0.87 3.33 11.61
N ASP A 61 -0.93 4.36 12.45
CA ASP A 61 0.25 4.90 13.13
C ASP A 61 0.87 3.87 14.08
N GLU A 62 0.06 3.16 14.86
CA GLU A 62 0.51 2.05 15.73
C GLU A 62 1.17 0.93 14.91
N LEU A 63 0.56 0.54 13.79
CA LEU A 63 1.08 -0.50 12.91
C LEU A 63 2.42 -0.09 12.27
N GLN A 64 2.52 1.15 11.81
CA GLN A 64 3.77 1.69 11.27
C GLN A 64 4.87 1.79 12.33
N GLN A 65 4.53 2.16 13.57
CA GLN A 65 5.48 2.18 14.68
C GLN A 65 5.98 0.77 15.01
N ALA A 66 5.06 -0.19 15.17
CA ALA A 66 5.41 -1.59 15.42
C ALA A 66 6.29 -2.18 14.32
N GLN A 67 5.98 -1.88 13.05
CA GLN A 67 6.80 -2.29 11.91
C GLN A 67 8.22 -1.69 11.99
N LYS A 68 8.35 -0.38 12.29
CA LYS A 68 9.65 0.29 12.44
C LYS A 68 10.47 -0.30 13.57
N GLU A 69 9.87 -0.53 14.74
CA GLU A 69 10.54 -1.13 15.90
C GLU A 69 10.98 -2.57 15.61
N LEU A 70 10.15 -3.37 14.96
CA LEU A 70 10.50 -4.74 14.55
C LEU A 70 11.69 -4.74 13.59
N ILE A 71 11.67 -3.87 12.57
CA ILE A 71 12.78 -3.74 11.62
C ILE A 71 14.05 -3.32 12.37
N ALA A 72 13.98 -2.32 13.24
CA ALA A 72 15.14 -1.84 14.01
C ALA A 72 15.72 -2.95 14.91
N GLY A 73 14.87 -3.62 15.70
CA GLY A 73 15.29 -4.71 16.58
C GLY A 73 15.94 -5.87 15.84
N LEU A 74 15.36 -6.31 14.71
CA LEU A 74 15.96 -7.35 13.87
C LEU A 74 17.28 -6.88 13.24
N SER A 75 17.38 -5.61 12.85
CA SER A 75 18.61 -5.02 12.29
C SER A 75 19.78 -5.07 13.26
N GLU A 76 19.54 -4.78 14.54
CA GLU A 76 20.55 -4.82 15.59
C GLU A 76 21.04 -6.25 15.87
N MET A 77 20.16 -7.25 15.67
CA MET A 77 20.52 -8.67 15.86
C MET A 77 21.47 -9.21 14.79
N VAL A 78 21.46 -8.64 13.57
CA VAL A 78 22.26 -9.10 12.41
C VAL A 78 23.77 -8.97 12.64
N GLY A 79 24.20 -8.09 13.57
CA GLY A 79 25.61 -7.83 13.86
C GLY A 79 26.28 -8.81 14.83
N ASN A 80 25.52 -9.69 15.49
CA ASN A 80 26.02 -10.54 16.57
C ASN A 80 26.06 -12.02 16.16
N ARG A 81 27.14 -12.69 16.59
CA ARG A 81 27.53 -14.11 16.38
C ARG A 81 26.44 -15.13 16.77
N THR A 82 25.31 -15.11 16.07
CA THR A 82 24.16 -15.96 16.32
C THR A 82 24.02 -16.96 15.18
N ASN A 83 23.60 -18.18 15.49
CA ASN A 83 23.43 -19.26 14.51
C ASN A 83 22.18 -19.06 13.61
N VAL A 84 21.51 -17.91 13.72
CA VAL A 84 20.28 -17.56 13.00
C VAL A 84 20.58 -16.36 12.12
N GLY A 85 20.51 -16.55 10.80
CA GLY A 85 20.62 -15.46 9.84
C GLY A 85 19.26 -14.81 9.60
N THR A 86 19.20 -13.49 9.61
CA THR A 86 18.04 -12.71 9.18
C THR A 86 18.25 -12.27 7.72
N LYS A 87 17.34 -12.64 6.81
CA LYS A 87 17.30 -12.14 5.42
C LYS A 87 16.20 -11.08 5.32
N ARG A 88 16.51 -9.88 4.82
CA ARG A 88 15.46 -8.89 4.52
C ARG A 88 14.79 -9.25 3.20
N MET A 89 13.48 -9.09 3.12
CA MET A 89 12.75 -9.29 1.86
C MET A 89 13.29 -8.35 0.78
N GLY A 90 13.66 -8.88 -0.37
CA GLY A 90 14.23 -8.12 -1.48
C GLY A 90 15.69 -7.67 -1.28
N GLU A 91 16.38 -8.13 -0.24
CA GLU A 91 17.84 -7.95 -0.11
C GLU A 91 18.57 -8.97 -0.99
N ILE A 92 19.45 -8.45 -1.84
CA ILE A 92 20.26 -9.24 -2.78
C ILE A 92 21.42 -9.89 -2.03
N ASP A 93 21.66 -11.19 -2.28
CA ASP A 93 22.87 -11.86 -1.79
C ASP A 93 24.12 -11.28 -2.48
N GLN A 94 25.07 -10.79 -1.70
CA GLN A 94 26.32 -10.22 -2.20
C GLN A 94 27.31 -11.28 -2.71
N LYS A 95 27.21 -12.54 -2.28
CA LYS A 95 28.21 -13.57 -2.61
C LYS A 95 28.40 -13.77 -4.12
N PRO A 96 27.34 -13.91 -4.94
CA PRO A 96 27.49 -14.06 -6.39
C PRO A 96 28.21 -12.87 -7.04
N PHE A 97 27.99 -11.66 -6.53
CA PHE A 97 28.67 -10.45 -7.01
C PHE A 97 30.15 -10.50 -6.70
N ILE A 98 30.52 -10.89 -5.47
CA ILE A 98 31.92 -11.01 -5.06
C ILE A 98 32.63 -12.08 -5.88
N GLU A 99 32.01 -13.24 -6.09
CA GLU A 99 32.61 -14.36 -6.85
C GLU A 99 32.81 -14.00 -8.32
N MET A 100 31.80 -13.42 -8.98
CA MET A 100 31.90 -12.97 -10.37
C MET A 100 32.91 -11.83 -10.56
N CYS A 101 32.94 -10.85 -9.65
CA CYS A 101 33.91 -9.76 -9.74
C CYS A 101 35.35 -10.23 -9.50
N LYS A 102 35.59 -11.21 -8.63
CA LYS A 102 36.92 -11.82 -8.44
C LYS A 102 37.46 -12.50 -9.70
N GLN A 103 36.58 -12.98 -10.58
CA GLN A 103 36.97 -13.59 -11.85
C GLN A 103 37.28 -12.55 -12.95
N ARG A 104 36.71 -11.34 -12.84
CA ARG A 104 36.79 -10.30 -13.88
C ARG A 104 37.77 -9.16 -13.59
N PHE A 105 37.98 -8.84 -12.32
CA PHE A 105 38.78 -7.70 -11.89
C PHE A 105 40.02 -8.13 -11.11
N LEU A 106 40.97 -7.21 -10.99
CA LEU A 106 42.10 -7.37 -10.08
C LEU A 106 41.62 -7.53 -8.64
N HIS A 107 42.37 -8.27 -7.83
CA HIS A 107 41.97 -8.60 -6.46
C HIS A 107 41.64 -7.36 -5.61
N GLU A 108 42.42 -6.28 -5.78
CA GLU A 108 42.26 -5.01 -5.05
C GLU A 108 40.97 -4.26 -5.44
N GLU A 109 40.47 -4.45 -6.66
CA GLU A 109 39.29 -3.74 -7.20
C GLU A 109 38.03 -4.60 -7.15
N ALA A 110 38.16 -5.93 -7.21
CA ALA A 110 37.07 -6.88 -7.31
C ALA A 110 36.02 -6.70 -6.21
N GLN A 111 36.46 -6.46 -4.97
CA GLN A 111 35.55 -6.28 -3.84
C GLN A 111 34.76 -4.96 -3.96
N MET A 112 35.42 -3.87 -4.37
CA MET A 112 34.77 -2.57 -4.55
C MET A 112 33.75 -2.64 -5.71
N GLN A 113 34.11 -3.28 -6.81
CA GLN A 113 33.21 -3.47 -7.96
C GLN A 113 32.00 -4.32 -7.59
N ALA A 114 32.19 -5.41 -6.84
CA ALA A 114 31.09 -6.25 -6.37
C ALA A 114 30.09 -5.48 -5.50
N LEU A 115 30.60 -4.71 -4.53
CA LEU A 115 29.75 -3.90 -3.65
C LEU A 115 29.01 -2.80 -4.42
N THR A 116 29.69 -2.16 -5.37
CA THR A 116 29.09 -1.12 -6.22
C THR A 116 27.97 -1.69 -7.07
N LEU A 117 28.21 -2.82 -7.73
CA LEU A 117 27.22 -3.49 -8.57
C LEU A 117 26.04 -4.00 -7.74
N CYS A 118 26.30 -4.65 -6.60
CA CYS A 118 25.23 -5.12 -5.71
C CYS A 118 24.36 -3.95 -5.21
N SER A 119 24.99 -2.83 -4.83
CA SER A 119 24.27 -1.64 -4.36
C SER A 119 23.41 -1.03 -5.48
N LEU A 120 23.94 -0.96 -6.70
CA LEU A 120 23.19 -0.48 -7.87
C LEU A 120 21.91 -1.29 -8.08
N TRP A 121 22.01 -2.62 -8.04
CA TRP A 121 20.84 -3.49 -8.21
C TRP A 121 19.88 -3.44 -7.02
N GLN A 122 20.40 -3.27 -5.81
CA GLN A 122 19.59 -3.09 -4.61
C GLN A 122 18.76 -1.79 -4.69
N GLU A 123 19.34 -0.70 -5.18
CA GLU A 123 18.63 0.56 -5.41
C GLU A 123 17.61 0.45 -6.54
N ASN A 124 17.92 -0.29 -7.62
CA ASN A 124 16.94 -0.58 -8.66
C ASN A 124 15.70 -1.29 -8.08
N LEU A 125 15.88 -2.33 -7.25
CA LEU A 125 14.77 -3.07 -6.62
C LEU A 125 13.93 -2.23 -5.66
N LYS A 126 14.48 -1.15 -5.10
CA LYS A 126 13.73 -0.21 -4.26
C LYS A 126 12.84 0.74 -5.06
N ASN A 127 13.05 0.84 -6.38
CA ASN A 127 12.28 1.73 -7.23
C ASN A 127 10.86 1.18 -7.44
N PRO A 128 9.80 1.86 -6.95
CA PRO A 128 8.43 1.38 -7.08
C PRO A 128 7.93 1.33 -8.52
N GLU A 129 8.55 2.07 -9.45
CA GLU A 129 8.18 2.09 -10.87
C GLU A 129 8.75 0.90 -11.66
N TRP A 130 9.66 0.13 -11.06
CA TRP A 130 10.24 -1.04 -11.71
C TRP A 130 9.58 -2.32 -11.18
N HIS A 131 8.93 -3.05 -12.09
CA HIS A 131 8.21 -4.28 -11.78
C HIS A 131 8.84 -5.49 -12.50
N PRO A 132 10.00 -5.98 -12.01
CA PRO A 132 10.69 -7.12 -12.63
C PRO A 132 9.99 -8.47 -12.37
N PHE A 133 8.88 -8.48 -11.63
CA PHE A 133 8.10 -9.66 -11.33
C PHE A 133 6.68 -9.54 -11.89
N LYS A 134 6.09 -10.65 -12.32
CA LYS A 134 4.72 -10.75 -12.81
C LYS A 134 3.93 -11.78 -12.02
N ILE A 135 2.64 -11.55 -11.84
CA ILE A 135 1.74 -12.50 -11.20
C ILE A 135 1.17 -13.43 -12.27
N VAL A 136 1.32 -14.74 -12.07
CA VAL A 136 0.71 -15.77 -12.90
C VAL A 136 -0.16 -16.68 -12.06
N GLU A 137 -1.23 -17.19 -12.63
CA GLU A 137 -2.10 -18.14 -11.95
C GLU A 137 -1.62 -19.57 -12.23
N ILE A 138 -1.14 -20.26 -11.20
CA ILE A 138 -0.72 -21.66 -11.27
C ILE A 138 -1.69 -22.44 -10.38
N GLU A 139 -2.46 -23.35 -10.98
CA GLU A 139 -3.44 -24.19 -10.26
C GLU A 139 -4.49 -23.40 -9.45
N GLY A 140 -4.89 -22.22 -9.93
CA GLY A 140 -5.87 -21.36 -9.23
C GLY A 140 -5.27 -20.46 -8.14
N THR A 141 -3.95 -20.51 -7.93
CA THR A 141 -3.25 -19.65 -6.97
C THR A 141 -2.42 -18.60 -7.70
N PRO A 142 -2.55 -17.30 -7.37
CA PRO A 142 -1.67 -16.26 -7.91
C PRO A 142 -0.27 -16.40 -7.31
N VAL A 143 0.73 -16.63 -8.17
CA VAL A 143 2.14 -16.76 -7.81
C VAL A 143 2.94 -15.64 -8.50
N GLU A 144 3.79 -14.95 -7.74
CA GLU A 144 4.74 -13.97 -8.27
C GLU A 144 5.95 -14.71 -8.86
N ILE A 145 6.23 -14.51 -10.16
CA ILE A 145 7.40 -15.06 -10.85
C ILE A 145 8.22 -13.95 -11.50
N VAL A 146 9.52 -14.18 -11.71
CA VAL A 146 10.38 -13.23 -12.43
C VAL A 146 9.87 -13.04 -13.86
N ASN A 147 9.82 -11.78 -14.31
CA ASN A 147 9.53 -11.45 -15.69
C ASN A 147 10.79 -11.62 -16.54
N GLU A 148 10.92 -12.74 -17.24
CA GLU A 148 12.07 -13.03 -18.11
C GLU A 148 12.23 -12.05 -19.28
N ASP A 149 11.18 -11.33 -19.66
CA ASP A 149 11.21 -10.31 -20.72
C ASP A 149 11.66 -8.94 -20.22
N ASP A 150 11.90 -8.78 -18.91
CA ASP A 150 12.38 -7.51 -18.34
C ASP A 150 13.76 -7.14 -18.92
N GLU A 151 13.82 -5.96 -19.55
CA GLU A 151 15.00 -5.50 -20.28
C GLU A 151 16.24 -5.36 -19.38
N LYS A 152 16.05 -4.89 -18.14
CA LYS A 152 17.14 -4.73 -17.18
C LYS A 152 17.68 -6.09 -16.73
N LEU A 153 16.79 -7.01 -16.35
CA LEU A 153 17.18 -8.36 -15.94
C LEU A 153 17.84 -9.16 -17.08
N ARG A 154 17.34 -9.01 -18.31
CA ARG A 154 17.99 -9.61 -19.48
C ARG A 154 19.39 -9.07 -19.70
N SER A 155 19.56 -7.75 -19.59
CA SER A 155 20.87 -7.10 -19.71
C SER A 155 21.82 -7.59 -18.62
N LEU A 156 21.34 -7.69 -17.37
CA LEU A 156 22.10 -8.24 -16.25
C LEU A 156 22.59 -9.66 -16.52
N LYS A 157 21.71 -10.53 -17.03
CA LYS A 157 22.03 -11.93 -17.33
C LYS A 157 23.08 -12.04 -18.43
N VAL A 158 23.00 -11.20 -19.46
CA VAL A 158 23.98 -11.16 -20.56
C VAL A 158 25.32 -10.63 -20.07
N GLU A 159 25.31 -9.54 -19.32
CA GLU A 159 26.54 -8.88 -18.86
C GLU A 159 27.25 -9.66 -17.78
N TRP A 160 26.53 -10.21 -16.80
CA TRP A 160 27.09 -10.74 -15.55
C TRP A 160 26.79 -12.22 -15.31
N GLY A 161 26.01 -12.85 -16.18
CA GLY A 161 25.71 -14.28 -16.12
C GLY A 161 24.57 -14.64 -15.18
N ASN A 162 24.30 -15.95 -15.09
CA ASN A 162 23.16 -16.49 -14.36
C ASN A 162 23.27 -16.34 -12.84
N GLU A 163 24.48 -16.34 -12.28
CA GLU A 163 24.69 -16.29 -10.83
C GLU A 163 24.18 -14.96 -10.24
N ILE A 164 24.59 -13.84 -10.84
CA ILE A 164 24.11 -12.51 -10.45
C ILE A 164 22.64 -12.31 -10.83
N TYR A 165 22.20 -12.79 -12.00
CA TYR A 165 20.80 -12.73 -12.41
C TYR A 165 19.88 -13.43 -11.38
N ASN A 166 20.24 -14.64 -10.95
CA ASN A 166 19.49 -15.38 -9.95
C ASN A 166 19.51 -14.65 -8.61
N ALA A 167 20.64 -14.07 -8.20
CA ALA A 167 20.73 -13.31 -6.96
C ALA A 167 19.77 -12.10 -6.90
N VAL A 168 19.46 -11.49 -8.05
CA VAL A 168 18.51 -10.37 -8.17
C VAL A 168 17.07 -10.86 -8.36
N GLY A 169 16.88 -12.00 -9.03
CA GLY A 169 15.57 -12.61 -9.28
C GLY A 169 15.01 -13.43 -8.11
N ASP A 170 15.80 -13.71 -7.09
CA ASP A 170 15.42 -14.55 -5.95
C ASP A 170 14.97 -13.67 -4.77
N LYS A 171 13.65 -13.52 -4.62
CA LYS A 171 13.00 -12.72 -3.57
C LYS A 171 12.83 -13.57 -2.30
#